data_AF-A0A7C5X2Z1-F1
#
_entry.id   AF-A0A7C5X2Z1-F1
#
_cell.length_a   1.000
_cell.length_b   1.000
_cell.length_c   1.000
_cell.angle_alpha   90.00
_cell.angle_beta   90.00
_cell.angle_gamma   90.00
#
_symmetry.space_group_name_H-M   'P 1'
#
loop_
_entity.id
_entity.type
_entity.pdbx_description
1 polymer ?
#
loop_
_entity_poly.entity_id
_entity_poly.type
_entity_poly.pdbx_seq_one_letter_code
_entity_poly.pdbx_strand_id
1 'polypeptide(L)'
;MGRGPVEEAVRSLRRLVENYGEFFDSSGYLNSEGRKVLEVALRELLKEVSWVRGYVRRVRRRGTYEEVLRLLEVLSSCTLREGVLDEGVRPELPPEGC
;
A
#
# COMPACT_ATOMS: atom_id res chain seq x y z
N MET A 1 6.09 21.47 10.10
CA MET A 1 5.58 20.77 8.90
C MET A 1 5.15 19.38 9.35
N GLY A 2 3.85 19.18 9.57
CA GLY A 2 3.34 17.84 9.84
C GLY A 2 3.42 17.04 8.56
N ARG A 3 4.18 15.95 8.56
CA ARG A 3 4.17 14.98 7.45
C ARG A 3 2.74 14.49 7.27
N GLY A 4 2.23 14.51 6.04
CA GLY A 4 0.84 14.17 5.76
C GLY A 4 0.53 12.71 6.10
N PRO A 5 -0.74 12.34 6.39
CA PRO A 5 -1.10 10.96 6.77
C PRO A 5 -0.73 9.93 5.68
N VAL A 6 -0.75 10.36 4.41
CA VAL A 6 -0.33 9.56 3.26
C VAL A 6 1.16 9.23 3.32
N GLU A 7 2.01 10.20 3.67
CA GLU A 7 3.46 10.00 3.76
C GLU A 7 3.81 9.00 4.87
N GLU A 8 3.13 9.07 6.01
CA GLU A 8 3.32 8.12 7.12
C GLU A 8 2.86 6.70 6.74
N ALA A 9 1.77 6.59 5.98
CA ALA A 9 1.32 5.31 5.45
C ALA A 9 2.32 4.72 4.45
N VAL A 10 2.86 5.54 3.53
CA VAL A 10 3.92 5.13 2.59
C VAL A 10 5.15 4.65 3.35
N ARG A 11 5.58 5.37 4.39
CA ARG A 11 6.71 4.96 5.23
C ARG A 11 6.47 3.62 5.93
N SER A 12 5.26 3.42 6.44
CA SER A 12 4.86 2.16 7.09
C SER A 12 4.87 0.99 6.09
N LEU A 13 4.34 1.19 4.89
CA LEU A 13 4.38 0.19 3.82
C LEU A 13 5.81 -0.11 3.38
N ARG A 14 6.65 0.91 3.27
CA ARG A 14 8.07 0.77 2.92
C ARG A 14 8.83 -0.03 3.97
N ARG A 15 8.56 0.22 5.27
CA ARG A 15 9.11 -0.56 6.37
C ARG A 15 8.72 -2.04 6.28
N LEU A 16 7.46 -2.35 5.93
CA LEU A 16 7.03 -3.73 5.72
C LEU A 16 7.89 -4.39 4.64
N VAL A 17 7.98 -3.76 3.47
CA VAL A 17 8.71 -4.30 2.30
C VAL A 17 10.20 -4.47 2.57
N GLU A 18 10.85 -3.50 3.22
CA GLU A 18 12.29 -3.52 3.51
C GLU A 18 12.66 -4.57 4.57
N ASN A 19 11.76 -4.85 5.52
CA ASN A 19 11.99 -5.82 6.59
C ASN A 19 11.20 -7.11 6.32
N TYR A 20 11.37 -7.67 5.13
CA TYR A 20 10.62 -8.85 4.67
C TYR A 20 10.60 -9.97 5.72
N GLY A 21 11.76 -10.34 6.25
CA GLY A 21 11.88 -11.44 7.22
C GLY A 21 11.25 -11.18 8.59
N GLU A 22 10.87 -9.94 8.91
CA GLU A 22 10.22 -9.57 10.18
C GLU A 22 8.69 -9.57 10.07
N PHE A 23 8.17 -9.19 8.90
CA PHE A 23 6.74 -8.96 8.69
C PHE A 23 6.06 -9.97 7.77
N PHE A 24 6.83 -10.69 6.97
CA PHE A 24 6.33 -11.72 6.06
C PHE A 24 6.78 -13.10 6.52
N ASP A 25 5.89 -14.07 6.39
CA ASP A 25 6.23 -15.47 6.58
C ASP A 25 7.05 -16.01 5.40
N SER A 26 7.58 -17.22 5.54
CA SER A 26 8.32 -17.91 4.48
C SER A 26 7.49 -18.16 3.21
N SER A 27 6.17 -18.00 3.28
CA SER A 27 5.24 -18.14 2.14
C SER A 27 4.93 -16.80 1.46
N GLY A 28 5.47 -15.68 1.94
CA GLY A 28 5.29 -14.35 1.37
C GLY A 28 4.01 -13.63 1.80
N TYR A 29 3.36 -14.09 2.87
CA TYR A 29 2.18 -13.46 3.45
C TYR A 29 2.52 -12.69 4.72
N LEU A 30 1.80 -11.61 4.97
CA LEU A 30 1.93 -10.83 6.20
C LEU A 30 1.57 -11.70 7.41
N ASN A 31 2.50 -11.76 8.36
CA ASN A 31 2.27 -12.31 9.68
C ASN A 31 1.38 -11.39 10.52
N SER A 32 1.07 -11.80 11.75
CA SER A 32 0.18 -11.05 12.65
C SER A 32 0.68 -9.62 12.93
N GLU A 33 1.99 -9.41 13.05
CA GLU A 33 2.58 -8.10 13.28
C GLU A 33 2.54 -7.23 12.02
N GLY A 34 2.89 -7.81 10.87
CA GLY A 34 2.80 -7.16 9.57
C GLY A 34 1.37 -6.71 9.24
N ARG A 35 0.36 -7.52 9.58
CA ARG A 35 -1.04 -7.14 9.42
C ARG A 35 -1.44 -5.94 10.27
N LYS A 36 -0.97 -5.83 11.51
CA LYS A 36 -1.26 -4.67 12.38
C LYS A 36 -0.69 -3.39 11.77
N VAL A 37 0.56 -3.42 11.33
CA VAL A 37 1.23 -2.29 10.68
C VAL A 37 0.51 -1.90 9.38
N LEU A 38 0.16 -2.89 8.56
CA LEU A 38 -0.60 -2.69 7.34
C LEU A 38 -1.97 -2.04 7.64
N GLU A 39 -2.73 -2.53 8.62
CA GLU A 39 -4.05 -1.98 8.93
C GLU A 39 -4.01 -0.51 9.34
N VAL A 40 -2.98 -0.10 10.10
CA VAL A 40 -2.77 1.30 10.49
C VAL A 40 -2.50 2.15 9.24
N ALA A 41 -1.56 1.74 8.39
CA ALA A 41 -1.23 2.44 7.16
C ALA A 41 -2.45 2.61 6.23
N LEU A 42 -3.21 1.52 6.04
CA LEU A 42 -4.41 1.53 5.21
C LEU A 42 -5.52 2.41 5.77
N ARG A 43 -5.65 2.48 7.11
CA ARG A 43 -6.65 3.34 7.75
C ARG A 43 -6.35 4.81 7.52
N GLU A 44 -5.09 5.22 7.63
CA GLU A 44 -4.68 6.59 7.32
C GLU A 44 -4.86 6.92 5.84
N LEU A 45 -4.51 6.00 4.94
CA LEU A 45 -4.74 6.16 3.50
C LEU A 45 -6.21 6.37 3.14
N LEU A 46 -7.11 5.63 3.78
CA LEU A 46 -8.55 5.73 3.52
C LEU A 46 -9.18 7.05 3.98
N LYS A 47 -8.56 7.75 4.94
CA LYS A 47 -9.04 9.06 5.42
C LYS A 47 -8.78 10.15 4.39
N GLU A 48 -7.60 10.13 3.79
CA GLU A 48 -7.14 11.16 2.86
C GLU A 48 -7.53 10.86 1.42
N VAL A 49 -7.47 9.58 1.02
CA VAL A 49 -7.49 9.19 -0.40
C VAL A 49 -8.51 8.09 -0.64
N SER A 50 -9.69 8.46 -1.13
CA SER A 50 -10.80 7.50 -1.32
C SER A 50 -10.61 6.54 -2.51
N TRP A 51 -9.84 6.92 -3.53
CA TRP A 51 -9.62 6.10 -4.74
C TRP A 51 -8.78 4.85 -4.47
N VAL A 52 -7.98 4.83 -3.40
CA VAL A 52 -7.17 3.65 -3.04
C VAL A 52 -7.99 2.51 -2.43
N ARG A 53 -9.30 2.71 -2.17
CA ARG A 53 -10.18 1.70 -1.55
C ARG A 53 -10.12 0.32 -2.22
N GLY A 54 -10.02 0.27 -3.54
CA GLY A 54 -9.90 -0.99 -4.29
C GLY A 54 -8.62 -1.75 -3.93
N TYR A 55 -7.48 -1.05 -3.96
CA TYR A 55 -6.18 -1.58 -3.57
C TYR A 55 -6.16 -2.00 -2.11
N VAL A 56 -6.65 -1.14 -1.21
CA VAL A 56 -6.75 -1.40 0.23
C VAL A 56 -7.49 -2.71 0.51
N ARG A 57 -8.62 -2.95 -0.17
CA ARG A 57 -9.42 -4.16 0.00
C ARG A 57 -8.69 -5.41 -0.49
N ARG A 58 -7.98 -5.31 -1.62
CA ARG A 58 -7.19 -6.40 -2.18
C ARG A 58 -6.01 -6.76 -1.28
N VAL A 59 -5.23 -5.76 -0.86
CA VAL A 59 -4.07 -5.93 0.04
C VAL A 59 -4.52 -6.47 1.39
N ARG A 60 -5.65 -6.02 1.95
CA ARG A 60 -6.21 -6.60 3.18
C ARG A 60 -6.61 -8.06 3.04
N ARG A 61 -7.14 -8.46 1.87
CA ARG A 61 -7.63 -9.82 1.64
C ARG A 61 -6.50 -10.80 1.36
N ARG A 62 -5.54 -10.40 0.52
CA ARG A 62 -4.42 -11.25 0.10
C ARG A 62 -3.24 -11.14 1.07
N GLY A 63 -2.88 -9.93 1.49
CA GLY A 63 -1.80 -9.69 2.44
C GLY A 63 -0.43 -10.18 1.97
N THR A 64 -0.21 -10.31 0.66
CA THR A 64 1.06 -10.80 0.11
C THR A 64 2.05 -9.65 -0.06
N TYR A 65 3.34 -9.97 -0.06
CA TYR A 65 4.42 -9.01 -0.33
C TYR A 65 4.21 -8.25 -1.63
N GLU A 66 3.85 -8.96 -2.71
CA GLU A 66 3.60 -8.34 -4.02
C GLU A 66 2.46 -7.32 -3.99
N GLU A 67 1.39 -7.60 -3.24
CA GLU A 67 0.26 -6.68 -3.12
C GLU A 67 0.64 -5.44 -2.31
N VAL A 68 1.40 -5.62 -1.23
CA VAL A 68 1.93 -4.51 -0.42
C VAL A 68 2.90 -3.65 -1.24
N LEU A 69 3.78 -4.28 -2.01
CA LEU A 69 4.73 -3.60 -2.90
C LEU A 69 4.00 -2.82 -4.00
N ARG A 70 3.01 -3.43 -4.67
CA ARG A 70 2.19 -2.75 -5.68
C ARG A 70 1.50 -1.52 -5.10
N LEU A 71 0.90 -1.62 -3.91
CA LEU A 71 0.28 -0.47 -3.26
C LEU A 71 1.31 0.63 -2.97
N LEU A 72 2.50 0.27 -2.48
CA LEU A 72 3.57 1.22 -2.22
C LEU A 72 4.03 1.94 -3.49
N GLU A 73 4.18 1.23 -4.61
CA GLU A 73 4.57 1.80 -5.90
C GLU A 73 3.50 2.77 -6.43
N VAL A 74 2.23 2.39 -6.34
CA VAL A 74 1.10 3.23 -6.74
C VAL A 74 1.06 4.52 -5.92
N LEU A 75 1.22 4.41 -4.60
CA LEU A 75 1.24 5.58 -3.72
C LEU A 75 2.45 6.46 -3.98
N SER A 76 3.64 5.87 -4.11
CA SER A 76 4.88 6.60 -4.39
C SER A 76 4.80 7.33 -5.74
N SER A 77 4.20 6.71 -6.75
CA SER A 77 3.96 7.32 -8.06
C SER A 77 2.95 8.47 -8.01
N CYS A 78 1.95 8.40 -7.12
CA CYS A 78 1.01 9.49 -6.88
C CYS A 78 1.61 10.63 -6.05
N THR A 79 2.42 10.34 -5.03
CA THR A 79 3.08 11.35 -4.19
C THR A 79 4.15 12.12 -4.97
N LEU A 80 4.88 11.46 -5.90
CA LEU A 80 5.79 12.15 -6.82
C LEU A 80 5.08 13.05 -7.85
N ARG A 81 3.76 12.86 -8.02
CA ARG A 81 2.90 13.57 -8.97
C ARG A 81 2.12 14.73 -8.35
N GLU A 82 2.48 15.24 -7.16
CA GLU A 82 2.03 16.57 -6.66
C GLU A 82 2.54 17.77 -7.51
N GLY A 83 2.74 17.55 -8.82
CA GLY A 83 2.97 18.58 -9.84
C GLY A 83 2.10 18.45 -11.08
N VAL A 84 1.39 17.34 -11.31
CA VAL A 84 0.48 17.19 -12.47
C VAL A 84 -0.64 16.20 -12.14
N LEU A 85 -1.84 16.73 -11.91
CA LEU A 85 -3.08 15.99 -12.07
C LEU A 85 -3.28 15.74 -13.57
N ASP A 86 -2.69 14.67 -14.10
CA ASP A 86 -3.04 14.17 -15.42
C ASP A 86 -3.96 12.96 -15.25
N GLU A 87 -5.18 13.15 -15.73
CA GLU A 87 -6.27 12.18 -15.77
C GLU A 87 -5.80 10.85 -16.38
N GLY A 88 -6.04 9.73 -15.71
CA GLY A 88 -6.16 8.45 -16.42
C GLY A 88 -5.13 7.36 -16.12
N VAL A 89 -4.14 7.57 -15.25
CA VAL A 89 -3.33 6.43 -14.77
C VAL A 89 -4.11 5.71 -13.66
N ARG A 90 -5.13 4.94 -14.05
CA ARG A 90 -5.49 3.75 -13.28
C ARG A 90 -4.39 2.73 -13.61
N PRO A 91 -3.53 2.34 -12.66
CA PRO A 91 -2.75 1.13 -12.85
C PRO A 91 -3.73 0.04 -13.26
N GLU A 92 -3.62 -0.48 -14.47
CA GLU A 92 -4.43 -1.60 -14.89
C GLU A 92 -4.12 -2.73 -13.91
N LEU A 93 -5.08 -3.02 -13.04
CA LEU A 93 -5.01 -4.18 -12.18
C LEU A 93 -4.91 -5.37 -13.14
N PRO A 94 -3.84 -6.18 -13.07
CA PRO A 94 -3.77 -7.36 -13.92
C PRO A 94 -5.04 -8.17 -13.71
N PRO A 95 -5.62 -8.74 -14.79
CA PRO A 95 -6.86 -9.50 -14.68
C PRO A 95 -6.65 -10.55 -13.61
N GLU A 96 -7.60 -10.63 -12.67
CA GLU A 96 -7.60 -11.69 -11.67
C GLU A 96 -7.79 -13.02 -12.42
N GLY A 97 -6.67 -13.62 -12.83
CA GLY A 97 -6.62 -14.98 -13.35
C GLY A 97 -6.86 -15.93 -12.19
N CYS A 98 -7.86 -16.79 -12.37
CA CYS A 98 -8.35 -17.81 -11.45
C CYS A 98 -7.26 -18.73 -10.90
#